data_AF-A0A7S3MIC6-F1
#
_entry.id   AF-A0A7S3MIC6-F1
#
_cell.length_a   1.000
_cell.length_b   1.000
_cell.length_c   1.000
_cell.angle_alpha   90.00
_cell.angle_beta   90.00
_cell.angle_gamma   90.00
#
_symmetry.space_group_name_H-M   'P 1'
#
loop_
_entity.id
_entity.type
_entity.pdbx_description
1 polymer ?
#
loop_
_entity_poly.entity_id
_entity_poly.type
_entity_poly.pdbx_seq_one_letter_code
_entity_poly.pdbx_strand_id
1 'polypeptide(L)'
;TGHVLHQSHVPGGAKPVHLVACDNFVVMHYQNPKRTRFEITVVELFQAKADDGPWDIIFGGGQSKNQTKSAHHLESPIPLQQTYIFPVGVTAMATTATL
;
A
#
# COMPACT_ATOMS: atom_id res chain seq x y z
N THR A 1 2.30 -11.04 13.65
CA THR A 1 2.54 -10.25 14.88
C THR A 1 1.33 -9.46 15.35
N GLY A 2 0.38 -9.09 14.49
CA GLY A 2 -0.74 -8.22 14.87
C GLY A 2 -0.34 -6.75 15.07
N HIS A 3 0.91 -6.42 14.75
CA HIS A 3 1.44 -5.07 14.85
C HIS A 3 0.87 -4.20 13.72
N VAL A 4 0.39 -3.00 14.06
CA VAL A 4 -0.12 -2.04 13.09
C VAL A 4 1.08 -1.36 12.41
N LEU A 5 1.30 -1.65 11.13
CA LEU A 5 2.42 -1.09 10.36
C LEU A 5 2.13 0.32 9.84
N HIS A 6 0.87 0.60 9.52
CA HIS A 6 0.44 1.88 9.01
C HIS A 6 -1.00 2.17 9.46
N GLN A 7 -1.26 3.41 9.85
CA GLN A 7 -2.58 3.91 10.18
C GLN A 7 -2.78 5.25 9.48
N SER A 8 -3.86 5.36 8.71
CA SER A 8 -4.26 6.60 8.05
C SER A 8 -5.68 6.97 8.45
N HIS A 9 -5.93 8.28 8.53
CA HIS A 9 -7.23 8.84 8.84
C HIS A 9 -7.61 9.84 7.75
N VAL A 10 -8.75 9.60 7.10
CA VAL A 10 -9.27 10.46 6.03
C VAL A 10 -10.38 11.37 6.58
N PRO A 11 -10.06 12.62 6.93
CA PRO A 11 -11.02 13.52 7.55
C PRO A 11 -12.13 13.90 6.57
N GLY A 12 -13.37 13.62 6.96
CA GLY A 12 -14.54 13.95 6.14
C GLY A 12 -14.77 13.00 4.97
N GLY A 13 -14.07 11.86 4.92
CA GLY A 13 -14.47 10.75 4.05
C GLY A 13 -15.79 10.13 4.53
N ALA A 14 -16.66 9.79 3.59
CA ALA A 14 -17.98 9.23 3.83
C ALA A 14 -18.18 7.93 3.03
N LYS A 15 -19.17 7.16 3.47
CA LYS A 15 -19.60 5.91 2.82
C LYS A 15 -20.31 6.20 1.48
N PRO A 16 -20.31 5.24 0.53
CA PRO A 16 -19.67 3.93 0.58
C PRO A 16 -18.15 4.00 0.40
N VAL A 17 -17.44 3.10 1.09
CA VAL A 17 -15.98 2.94 0.97
C VAL A 17 -15.70 1.63 0.26
N HIS A 18 -14.93 1.68 -0.82
CA HIS A 18 -14.43 0.51 -1.53
C HIS A 18 -12.92 0.44 -1.37
N LEU A 19 -12.39 -0.71 -0.99
CA LEU A 19 -10.97 -0.91 -0.74
C LEU A 19 -10.48 -2.14 -1.49
N VAL A 20 -9.31 -2.02 -2.09
CA VAL A 20 -8.59 -3.11 -2.75
C VAL A 20 -7.14 -3.08 -2.25
N ALA A 21 -6.63 -4.23 -1.85
CA ALA A 21 -5.23 -4.41 -1.52
C ALA A 21 -4.60 -5.38 -2.53
N CYS A 22 -3.42 -5.05 -3.03
CA CYS A 22 -2.66 -5.88 -3.94
C CYS A 22 -1.18 -5.71 -3.67
N ASP A 23 -0.45 -6.82 -3.53
CA ASP A 23 1.00 -6.86 -3.29
C ASP A 23 1.51 -5.81 -2.30
N ASN A 24 1.99 -4.68 -2.81
CA ASN A 24 2.59 -3.59 -2.04
C ASN A 24 1.70 -2.35 -1.87
N PHE A 25 0.49 -2.31 -2.42
CA PHE A 25 -0.37 -1.13 -2.37
C PHE A 25 -1.80 -1.41 -1.94
N VAL A 26 -2.43 -0.37 -1.40
CA VAL A 26 -3.84 -0.34 -1.01
C VAL A 26 -4.50 0.86 -1.66
N VAL A 27 -5.60 0.63 -2.37
CA VAL A 27 -6.42 1.68 -2.99
C VAL A 27 -7.76 1.74 -2.26
N MET A 28 -8.18 2.95 -1.90
CA MET A 28 -9.45 3.22 -1.25
C MET A 28 -10.21 4.31 -2.00
N HIS A 29 -11.42 4.01 -2.43
CA HIS A 29 -12.37 4.97 -2.98
C HIS A 29 -13.39 5.35 -1.91
N TYR A 30 -13.68 6.65 -1.76
CA TYR A 30 -14.69 7.17 -0.85
C TYR A 30 -15.30 8.49 -1.37
N GLN A 31 -16.42 8.91 -0.77
CA GLN A 31 -17.03 10.21 -1.07
C GLN A 31 -16.55 11.27 -0.07
N ASN A 32 -16.23 12.48 -0.54
CA ASN A 32 -15.96 13.63 0.31
C ASN A 32 -17.15 14.62 0.23
N PRO A 33 -18.16 14.50 1.12
CA PRO A 33 -19.35 15.36 1.10
C PRO A 33 -19.04 16.84 1.29
N LYS A 34 -17.98 17.18 2.04
CA LYS A 34 -17.57 18.59 2.24
C LYS A 34 -17.14 19.27 0.94
N ARG A 35 -16.57 18.49 0.01
CA ARG A 35 -16.08 18.97 -1.28
C ARG A 35 -16.94 18.48 -2.46
N THR A 36 -18.08 17.85 -2.17
CA THR A 36 -19.04 17.31 -3.14
C THR A 36 -18.39 16.51 -4.28
N ARG A 37 -17.39 15.68 -3.96
CA ARG A 37 -16.61 14.93 -4.96
C ARG A 37 -16.21 13.55 -4.45
N PHE A 38 -15.86 12.65 -5.36
CA PHE A 38 -15.27 11.36 -5.02
C PHE A 38 -13.74 11.47 -5.01
N GLU A 39 -13.11 10.69 -4.14
CA GLU A 39 -11.67 10.67 -3.99
C GLU A 39 -11.17 9.23 -3.93
N ILE A 40 -10.00 9.01 -4.50
CA ILE A 40 -9.27 7.75 -4.43
C ILE A 40 -7.96 8.03 -3.70
N THR A 41 -7.74 7.35 -2.58
CA THR A 41 -6.47 7.37 -1.87
C THR A 41 -5.72 6.07 -2.16
N VAL A 42 -4.48 6.21 -2.61
CA VAL A 42 -3.53 5.12 -2.82
C VAL A 42 -2.48 5.19 -1.72
N VAL A 43 -2.20 4.06 -1.08
CA VAL A 43 -1.11 3.89 -0.13
C VAL A 43 -0.19 2.80 -0.66
N GLU A 44 1.05 3.15 -0.97
CA GLU A 44 2.09 2.22 -1.40
C GLU A 44 3.06 1.97 -0.23
N LEU A 45 3.47 0.74 -0.04
CA LEU A 45 4.41 0.32 1.00
C LEU A 45 5.75 -0.01 0.36
N PHE A 46 6.77 0.76 0.71
CA PHE A 46 8.15 0.56 0.26
C PHE A 46 8.98 -0.10 1.35
N GLN A 47 10.04 -0.81 0.94
CA GLN A 47 11.05 -1.26 1.90
C GLN A 47 11.78 -0.05 2.47
N ALA A 48 12.14 -0.14 3.75
CA ALA A 48 12.84 0.96 4.45
C ALA A 48 14.26 1.19 3.92
N LYS A 49 14.90 0.15 3.37
CA LYS A 49 16.22 0.22 2.77
C LYS A 49 16.13 0.36 1.25
N ALA A 50 17.00 1.18 0.67
CA ALA A 50 17.20 1.24 -0.77
C ALA A 50 17.72 -0.11 -1.29
N ASP A 51 17.31 -0.47 -2.50
CA ASP A 51 17.85 -1.64 -3.21
C ASP A 51 19.35 -1.40 -3.46
N ASP A 52 20.22 -2.27 -2.96
CA ASP A 52 21.69 -2.13 -3.08
C ASP A 52 22.18 -2.44 -4.53
N GLY A 53 21.25 -2.58 -5.47
CA GLY A 53 21.48 -2.66 -6.90
C GLY A 53 21.66 -4.09 -7.40
N PRO A 54 21.85 -4.28 -8.73
CA PRO A 54 21.87 -5.59 -9.36
C PRO A 54 22.96 -6.53 -8.82
N TRP A 55 24.05 -5.95 -8.29
CA TRP A 55 25.15 -6.70 -7.71
C TRP A 55 24.79 -7.38 -6.39
N ASP A 56 23.85 -6.84 -5.62
CA ASP A 56 23.33 -7.47 -4.40
C ASP A 56 22.55 -8.76 -4.73
N ILE A 57 21.81 -8.73 -5.84
CA ILE A 57 21.03 -9.86 -6.35
C ILE A 57 21.94 -10.97 -6.92
N ILE A 58 22.97 -10.58 -7.69
CA ILE A 58 23.85 -11.53 -8.40
C ILE A 58 24.91 -12.13 -7.48
N PHE A 59 25.54 -11.32 -6.63
CA PHE A 59 26.63 -11.75 -5.77
C PHE A 59 26.20 -11.99 -4.32
N GLY A 60 24.89 -11.87 -4.05
CA GLY A 60 24.33 -12.09 -2.73
C GLY A 60 24.94 -11.14 -1.72
N GLY A 61 24.73 -9.84 -1.92
CA GLY A 61 25.42 -8.80 -1.18
C GLY A 61 25.31 -9.06 0.31
N GLY A 62 26.46 -9.34 0.92
CA GLY A 62 26.69 -9.47 2.36
C GLY A 62 25.86 -10.47 3.17
N GLN A 63 24.78 -11.07 2.65
CA GLN A 63 23.79 -11.84 3.41
C GLN A 63 23.18 -12.99 2.57
N SER A 64 23.92 -13.54 1.61
CA SER A 64 23.60 -14.84 1.02
C SER A 64 23.78 -15.96 2.04
N LYS A 65 22.75 -16.22 2.85
CA LYS A 65 22.40 -17.54 3.41
C LYS A 65 20.92 -17.49 3.75
N ASN A 66 20.14 -18.42 3.21
CA ASN A 66 18.86 -18.95 3.72
C ASN A 66 18.46 -18.47 5.14
N GLN A 67 18.10 -17.21 5.30
CA GLN A 67 17.54 -16.71 6.55
C GLN A 67 16.05 -16.89 6.43
N THR A 68 15.49 -17.68 7.35
CA THR A 68 14.06 -17.74 7.57
C THR A 68 13.58 -16.33 7.87
N LYS A 69 13.05 -15.63 6.86
CA LYS A 69 12.47 -14.30 7.03
C LYS A 69 11.17 -14.47 7.79
N SER A 70 11.20 -14.15 9.08
CA SER A 70 10.03 -14.15 9.95
C SER A 70 9.45 -12.75 10.01
N ALA A 71 8.13 -12.62 9.88
CA ALA A 71 7.41 -11.35 10.04
C ALA A 71 7.63 -10.67 11.40
N HIS A 72 8.22 -11.37 12.39
CA HIS A 72 8.60 -10.81 13.69
C HIS A 72 9.90 -9.99 13.67
N HIS A 73 10.75 -10.16 12.65
CA HIS A 73 12.07 -9.53 12.56
C HIS A 73 12.23 -8.66 11.30
N LEU A 74 11.14 -8.41 10.58
CA LEU A 74 11.15 -7.51 9.44
C LEU A 74 11.06 -6.05 9.93
N GLU A 75 11.79 -5.18 9.24
CA GLU A 75 11.69 -3.73 9.41
C GLU A 75 10.33 -3.23 8.92
N SER A 76 9.80 -2.18 9.56
CA SER A 76 8.53 -1.58 9.16
C SER A 76 8.66 -0.92 7.78
N PRO A 77 7.69 -1.12 6.88
CA PRO A 77 7.71 -0.48 5.57
C PRO A 77 7.51 1.03 5.67
N ILE A 78 7.94 1.76 4.66
CA ILE A 78 7.70 3.20 4.51
C ILE A 78 6.43 3.40 3.65
N PRO A 79 5.35 3.95 4.21
CA PRO A 79 4.12 4.21 3.47
C PRO A 79 4.23 5.53 2.69
N LEU A 80 3.88 5.50 1.41
CA LEU A 80 3.67 6.68 0.57
C LEU A 80 2.19 6.78 0.23
N GLN A 81 1.55 7.88 0.61
CA GLN A 81 0.13 8.09 0.42
C GLN A 81 -0.13 9.25 -0.55
N GLN A 82 -1.00 9.01 -1.54
CA GLN A 82 -1.46 10.02 -2.49
C GLN A 82 -2.96 9.94 -2.71
N THR A 83 -3.63 11.10 -2.77
CA THR A 83 -5.08 11.19 -3.02
C THR A 83 -5.36 11.88 -4.35
N TYR A 84 -6.23 11.27 -5.14
CA TYR A 84 -6.70 11.75 -6.43
C TYR A 84 -8.19 12.06 -6.38
N ILE A 85 -8.63 13.02 -7.19
CA ILE A 85 -10.05 13.30 -7.39
C ILE A 85 -10.58 12.35 -8.45
N PHE A 86 -11.74 11.75 -8.19
CA PHE A 86 -12.43 10.88 -9.12
C PHE A 86 -13.81 11.46 -9.46
N PRO A 87 -14.23 11.48 -10.74
CA PRO A 87 -15.41 12.23 -11.15
C PRO A 87 -16.75 11.52 -10.84
N VAL A 88 -16.74 10.20 -10.62
CA VAL A 88 -17.96 9.39 -10.50
C VAL A 88 -17.90 8.46 -9.30
N GLY A 89 -19.07 8.01 -8.81
CA GLY A 89 -19.12 6.99 -7.77
C GLY A 89 -18.81 5.61 -8.33
N VAL A 90 -18.18 4.77 -7.52
CA VAL A 90 -17.89 3.36 -7.82
C VAL A 90 -18.81 2.47 -6.99
N THR A 91 -19.25 1.34 -7.57
CA THR A 91 -20.08 0.33 -6.88
C THR A 91 -19.28 -0.94 -6.52
N ALA A 92 -18.23 -1.25 -7.29
CA ALA A 92 -17.34 -2.39 -7.06
C ALA A 92 -15.92 -2.08 -7.57
N MET A 93 -14.91 -2.61 -6.89
CA MET A 93 -13.49 -2.51 -7.26
C MET A 93 -12.82 -3.87 -7.06
N ALA A 94 -11.90 -4.22 -7.95
CA ALA A 94 -11.11 -5.45 -7.88
C ALA A 94 -9.77 -5.25 -8.59
N THR A 95 -8.81 -6.14 -8.31
CA THR A 95 -7.54 -6.24 -9.06
C THR A 95 -7.60 -7.43 -10.00
N THR A 96 -6.95 -7.31 -11.16
CA THR A 96 -6.76 -8.41 -12.10
C THR A 96 -5.56 -9.27 -11.70
N ALA A 97 -5.69 -10.59 -11.80
CA ALA A 97 -4.59 -11.53 -11.64
C ALA A 97 -4.31 -12.23 -12.97
N THR A 98 -3.03 -12.44 -13.30
CA THR A 98 -2.59 -13.23 -14.46
C THR A 98 -2.27 -14.65 -14.02
N LEU A 99 -2.53 -15.64 -14.89
CA LEU A 99 -2.20 -17.06 -14.69
C LEU A 99 -0.84 -17.42 -15.29
#